data_AF-A0A540LD16-F1
#
_entry.id   AF-A0A540LD16-F1
#
_cell.length_a   1.000
_cell.length_b   1.000
_cell.length_c   1.000
_cell.angle_alpha   90.00
_cell.angle_beta   90.00
_cell.angle_gamma   90.00
#
_symmetry.space_group_name_H-M   'P 1'
#
loop_
_entity.id
_entity.type
_entity.pdbx_description
1 polymer ?
#
loop_
_entity_poly.entity_id
_entity_poly.type
_entity_poly.pdbx_seq_one_letter_code
_entity_poly.pdbx_strand_id
1 'polypeptide(L)'
;MYHEALKSMLQQLKPTLGISYTLFDTYTVLTNIVQNPASYGFTEVEAACCGIGKHNAKGPCTPISSLCSNRRDHVFWDFYHPTQATHGIITDKVFDGPSEYSSPMTVKELIAL
;
A
#
# COMPACT_ATOMS: atom_id res chain seq x y z
N MET A 1 -10.73 -9.47 10.20
CA MET A 1 -12.07 -8.94 10.56
C MET A 1 -12.50 -7.79 9.65
N TYR A 2 -11.76 -6.68 9.53
CA TYR A 2 -12.16 -5.55 8.67
C TYR A 2 -12.26 -5.91 7.17
N HIS A 3 -11.25 -6.60 6.62
CA HIS A 3 -11.21 -6.97 5.20
C HIS A 3 -12.43 -7.81 4.77
N GLU A 4 -12.75 -8.88 5.52
CA GLU A 4 -13.91 -9.74 5.23
C GLU A 4 -15.24 -9.00 5.35
N ALA A 5 -15.38 -8.11 6.34
CA ALA A 5 -16.59 -7.31 6.50
C ALA A 5 -16.80 -6.34 5.32
N LEU A 6 -15.73 -5.67 4.87
CA LEU A 6 -15.76 -4.79 3.70
C LEU A 6 -16.14 -5.56 2.43
N LYS A 7 -15.54 -6.74 2.22
CA LYS A 7 -15.85 -7.62 1.08
C LYS A 7 -17.32 -8.04 1.07
N SER A 8 -17.85 -8.48 2.22
CA SER A 8 -19.25 -8.87 2.36
C SER A 8 -20.20 -7.69 2.11
N MET A 9 -19.87 -6.50 2.63
CA MET A 9 -20.67 -5.29 2.40
C MET A 9 -20.72 -4.92 0.91
N LEU A 10 -19.58 -4.95 0.20
CA LEU A 10 -19.54 -4.65 -1.24
C LEU A 10 -20.33 -5.65 -2.08
N GLN A 11 -20.28 -6.94 -1.72
CA GLN A 11 -21.09 -7.98 -2.38
C GLN A 11 -22.60 -7.74 -2.22
N GLN A 12 -23.02 -7.27 -1.04
CA GLN A 12 -24.43 -6.96 -0.77
C GLN A 12 -24.88 -5.66 -1.45
N LEU A 13 -24.04 -4.63 -1.49
CA LEU A 13 -24.37 -3.33 -2.08
C LEU A 13 -24.44 -3.38 -3.62
N LYS A 14 -23.67 -4.26 -4.27
CA LYS A 14 -23.65 -4.40 -5.73
C LYS A 14 -25.05 -4.54 -6.35
N PRO A 15 -25.90 -5.52 -5.98
CA PRO A 15 -27.24 -5.64 -6.54
C PRO A 15 -28.18 -4.52 -6.10
N THR A 16 -28.00 -3.98 -4.88
CA THR A 16 -28.85 -2.90 -4.35
C THR A 16 -28.65 -1.57 -5.07
N LEU A 17 -27.40 -1.25 -5.43
CA LEU A 17 -27.04 0.03 -6.03
C LEU A 17 -26.77 -0.06 -7.54
N GLY A 18 -26.68 -1.27 -8.10
CA GLY A 18 -26.35 -1.46 -9.52
C GLY A 18 -24.93 -1.01 -9.88
N ILE A 19 -24.00 -1.02 -8.92
CA ILE A 19 -22.63 -0.53 -9.10
C ILE A 19 -21.67 -1.65 -9.52
N SER A 20 -20.63 -1.30 -10.27
CA SER A 20 -19.43 -2.11 -10.43
C SER A 20 -18.34 -1.60 -9.48
N TYR A 21 -17.55 -2.50 -8.91
CA TYR A 21 -16.50 -2.15 -7.96
C TYR A 21 -15.29 -3.06 -8.15
N THR A 22 -14.16 -2.64 -7.58
CA THR A 22 -13.01 -3.49 -7.26
C THR A 22 -12.61 -3.25 -5.81
N LEU A 23 -12.19 -4.32 -5.13
CA LEU A 23 -11.59 -4.30 -3.81
C LEU A 23 -10.13 -4.70 -3.95
N PHE A 24 -9.22 -3.81 -3.54
CA PHE A 24 -7.79 -4.04 -3.59
C PHE A 24 -7.23 -4.45 -2.22
N ASP A 25 -6.45 -5.52 -2.18
CA ASP A 25 -5.79 -6.05 -0.99
C ASP A 25 -4.40 -5.41 -0.78
N THR A 26 -4.42 -4.15 -0.34
CA THR A 26 -3.20 -3.41 0.01
C THR A 26 -2.37 -4.13 1.09
N TYR A 27 -3.03 -4.88 1.98
CA TYR A 27 -2.34 -5.56 3.08
C TYR A 27 -1.38 -6.61 2.54
N THR A 28 -1.87 -7.53 1.69
CA THR A 28 -1.03 -8.57 1.10
C THR A 28 0.11 -7.99 0.26
N VAL A 29 -0.15 -6.92 -0.51
CA VAL A 29 0.91 -6.24 -1.29
C VAL A 29 2.00 -5.66 -0.38
N LEU A 30 1.63 -4.92 0.67
CA LEU A 30 2.59 -4.35 1.61
C LEU A 30 3.36 -5.42 2.39
N THR A 31 2.68 -6.50 2.80
CA THR A 31 3.32 -7.64 3.48
C THR A 31 4.35 -8.30 2.57
N ASN A 32 4.05 -8.51 1.29
CA ASN A 32 4.99 -9.07 0.32
C ASN A 32 6.21 -8.17 0.13
N ILE A 33 6.02 -6.84 0.07
CA ILE A 33 7.10 -5.85 0.00
C ILE A 33 8.00 -5.94 1.23
N VAL A 34 7.43 -5.97 2.44
CA VAL A 34 8.21 -6.02 3.69
C VAL A 34 8.92 -7.36 3.87
N GLN A 35 8.32 -8.47 3.44
CA GLN A 35 8.90 -9.81 3.55
C GLN A 35 9.97 -10.09 2.48
N ASN A 36 9.89 -9.44 1.31
CA ASN A 36 10.80 -9.67 0.18
C ASN A 36 11.34 -8.35 -0.41
N PRO A 37 11.90 -7.43 0.39
CA PRO A 37 12.17 -6.05 -0.03
C PRO A 37 13.13 -5.93 -1.21
N ALA A 38 14.13 -6.80 -1.28
CA ALA A 38 15.10 -6.80 -2.37
C ALA A 38 14.45 -7.04 -3.75
N SER A 39 13.40 -7.87 -3.83
CA SER A 39 12.64 -8.13 -5.06
C SER A 39 11.90 -6.89 -5.56
N TYR A 40 11.70 -5.90 -4.70
CA TYR A 40 11.03 -4.64 -4.98
C TYR A 40 12.01 -3.45 -5.01
N GLY A 41 13.31 -3.70 -4.84
CA GLY A 41 14.35 -2.66 -4.85
C GLY A 41 14.52 -1.89 -3.54
N PHE A 42 13.99 -2.39 -2.42
CA PHE A 42 14.16 -1.80 -1.09
C PHE A 42 15.26 -2.49 -0.29
N THR A 43 15.92 -1.74 0.58
CA THR A 43 16.89 -2.26 1.56
C THR A 43 16.52 -1.93 3.00
N GLU A 44 15.57 -1.01 3.22
CA GLU A 44 15.12 -0.59 4.55
C GLU A 44 13.59 -0.75 4.67
N VAL A 45 13.17 -1.55 5.65
CA VAL A 45 11.75 -1.89 5.91
C VAL A 45 11.33 -1.64 7.35
N GLU A 46 12.27 -1.36 8.25
CA GLU A 46 12.05 -1.16 9.68
C GLU A 46 12.03 0.32 10.06
N ALA A 47 12.99 1.10 9.54
CA ALA A 47 13.11 2.53 9.81
C ALA A 47 12.36 3.37 8.77
N ALA A 48 11.67 4.41 9.24
CA ALA A 48 11.09 5.41 8.37
C ALA A 48 12.18 6.35 7.82
N CYS A 49 12.00 6.86 6.59
CA CYS A 49 12.95 7.79 6.00
C CYS A 49 13.01 9.13 6.76
N CYS A 50 11.89 9.65 7.25
CA CYS A 50 11.80 10.91 7.96
C CYS A 50 11.11 10.75 9.32
N GLY A 51 11.77 11.19 10.38
CA GLY A 51 11.15 11.25 11.71
C GLY A 51 12.16 11.38 12.84
N ILE A 52 11.73 11.02 14.04
CA ILE A 52 12.55 11.16 15.26
C ILE A 52 12.53 9.90 16.10
N GLY A 53 13.59 9.72 16.89
CA GLY A 53 13.73 8.61 17.83
C GLY A 53 13.98 7.26 17.17
N LYS A 54 13.65 6.18 17.87
CA LYS A 54 13.91 4.81 17.42
C LYS A 54 13.17 4.54 16.10
N HIS A 55 13.88 4.01 15.10
CA HIS A 55 13.37 3.74 13.74
C HIS A 55 12.76 4.97 13.03
N ASN A 56 13.13 6.20 13.46
CA ASN A 56 12.46 7.43 13.04
C ASN A 56 10.93 7.42 13.27
N ALA A 57 10.45 6.64 14.23
CA ALA A 57 9.02 6.35 14.38
C ALA A 57 8.38 6.81 15.71
N LYS A 58 9.05 7.69 16.48
CA LYS A 58 8.48 8.23 17.74
C LYS A 58 7.72 9.54 17.59
N GLY A 59 7.76 10.17 16.42
CA GLY A 59 7.09 11.45 16.19
C GLY A 59 7.11 11.87 14.72
N PRO A 60 6.40 12.96 14.39
CA PRO A 60 6.23 13.42 13.01
C PRO A 60 7.54 13.83 12.35
N CYS A 61 7.52 13.72 11.01
CA CYS A 61 8.51 14.34 10.14
C CYS A 61 8.34 15.88 10.23
N THR A 62 9.29 16.55 10.87
CA THR A 62 9.34 17.99 11.09
C THR A 62 10.74 18.51 10.72
N PRO A 63 10.97 19.83 10.67
CA PRO A 63 12.30 20.36 10.32
C PRO A 63 13.45 19.93 11.25
N ILE A 64 13.16 19.42 12.45
CA ILE A 64 14.17 18.91 13.40
C ILE A 64 14.39 17.39 13.29
N SER A 65 13.69 16.71 12.39
CA SER A 65 13.76 15.27 12.20
C SER A 65 15.03 14.84 11.48
N SER A 66 15.40 13.58 11.70
CA SER A 66 16.36 12.90 10.83
C SER A 66 15.70 12.59 9.48
N LEU A 67 16.46 12.74 8.40
CA LEU A 67 16.03 12.40 7.04
C LEU A 67 17.03 11.42 6.42
N CYS A 68 16.53 10.38 5.77
CA CYS A 68 17.34 9.41 5.06
C CYS A 68 18.00 10.03 3.82
N SER A 69 19.17 9.51 3.43
CA SER A 69 19.90 9.98 2.23
C SER A 69 19.21 9.59 0.92
N ASN A 70 18.55 8.43 0.89
CA ASN A 70 17.84 7.93 -0.29
C ASN A 70 16.46 7.36 0.07
N ARG A 71 15.42 8.05 -0.41
CA ARG A 71 14.01 7.71 -0.15
C ARG A 71 13.55 6.47 -0.90
N ARG A 72 14.24 6.09 -1.98
CA ARG A 72 13.87 4.93 -2.81
C ARG A 72 14.23 3.60 -2.15
N ASP A 73 15.15 3.62 -1.21
CA ASP A 73 15.62 2.42 -0.52
C ASP A 73 14.70 2.03 0.67
N HIS A 74 13.80 2.94 1.07
CA HIS A 74 12.91 2.78 2.22
C HIS A 74 11.48 2.46 1.79
N VAL A 75 10.84 1.52 2.49
CA VAL A 75 9.41 1.25 2.33
C VAL A 75 8.55 2.38 2.91
N PHE A 76 8.95 2.94 4.06
CA PHE A 76 8.18 3.94 4.83
C PHE A 76 8.80 5.33 4.75
N TRP A 77 7.96 6.34 4.47
CA TRP A 77 8.35 7.75 4.51
C TRP A 77 8.40 8.26 5.94
N ASP A 78 7.33 8.06 6.70
CA ASP A 78 7.22 8.37 8.13
C ASP A 78 6.64 7.16 8.87
N PHE A 79 6.25 7.32 10.13
CA PHE A 79 5.74 6.23 10.96
C PHE A 79 4.34 5.71 10.58
N TYR A 80 3.70 6.29 9.56
CA TYR A 80 2.42 5.85 9.02
C TYR A 80 2.45 5.60 7.51
N HIS A 81 3.10 6.49 6.75
CA HIS A 81 2.94 6.57 5.31
C HIS A 81 4.07 5.85 4.55
N PRO A 82 3.77 5.13 3.47
CA PRO A 82 4.79 4.59 2.56
C PRO A 82 5.54 5.70 1.79
N THR A 83 6.73 5.37 1.27
CA THR A 83 7.44 6.26 0.34
C THR A 83 6.76 6.33 -1.02
N GLN A 84 7.13 7.33 -1.82
CA GLN A 84 6.71 7.43 -3.22
C GLN A 84 7.04 6.16 -4.01
N ALA A 85 8.19 5.53 -3.76
CA ALA A 85 8.59 4.29 -4.42
C ALA A 85 7.61 3.14 -4.10
N THR A 86 7.25 2.99 -2.83
CA THR A 86 6.25 2.00 -2.40
C THR A 86 4.88 2.30 -2.99
N HIS A 87 4.46 3.58 -3.01
CA HIS A 87 3.21 3.98 -3.65
C HIS A 87 3.17 3.67 -5.15
N GLY A 88 4.27 3.87 -5.87
CA GLY A 88 4.36 3.51 -7.30
C GLY A 88 4.05 2.03 -7.53
N ILE A 89 4.66 1.14 -6.74
CA ILE A 89 4.41 -0.31 -6.82
C ILE A 89 2.94 -0.62 -6.50
N ILE A 90 2.40 -0.03 -5.43
CA ILE A 90 0.99 -0.24 -5.04
C ILE A 90 0.06 0.19 -6.17
N THR A 91 0.28 1.37 -6.76
CA THR A 91 -0.54 1.89 -7.87
C THR A 91 -0.50 0.96 -9.08
N ASP A 92 0.68 0.45 -9.45
CA ASP A 92 0.81 -0.50 -10.56
C ASP A 92 0.02 -1.80 -10.28
N LYS A 93 0.06 -2.30 -9.03
CA LYS A 93 -0.70 -3.50 -8.62
C LYS A 93 -2.21 -3.25 -8.57
N VAL A 94 -2.65 -2.08 -8.14
CA VAL A 94 -4.07 -1.69 -8.17
C VAL A 94 -4.58 -1.65 -9.61
N PHE A 95 -3.78 -1.06 -10.51
CA PHE A 95 -4.20 -0.78 -11.87
C PHE A 95 -4.33 -2.05 -12.72
N ASP A 96 -3.29 -2.87 -12.78
CA ASP A 96 -3.20 -4.04 -13.67
C ASP A 96 -2.37 -5.18 -13.03
N GLY A 97 -2.45 -5.30 -11.70
CA GLY A 97 -1.75 -6.35 -10.95
C GLY A 97 -2.40 -7.73 -11.09
N PRO A 98 -1.74 -8.78 -10.57
CA PRO A 98 -2.31 -10.12 -10.51
C PRO A 98 -3.68 -10.13 -9.81
N SER A 99 -4.58 -11.01 -10.26
CA SER A 99 -5.94 -11.15 -9.73
C SER A 99 -6.00 -11.55 -8.24
N GLU A 100 -4.88 -11.96 -7.65
CA GLU A 100 -4.77 -12.22 -6.22
C GLU A 100 -4.89 -10.95 -5.36
N TYR A 101 -4.59 -9.77 -5.91
CA TYR A 101 -4.65 -8.50 -5.17
C TYR A 101 -5.93 -7.71 -5.39
N SER A 102 -6.73 -8.03 -6.41
CA SER A 102 -7.90 -7.25 -6.78
C SER A 102 -9.07 -8.18 -7.07
N SER A 103 -10.24 -7.89 -6.50
CA SER A 103 -11.45 -8.70 -6.70
C SER A 103 -12.70 -7.81 -6.82
N PRO A 104 -13.64 -8.08 -7.75
CA PRO A 104 -13.64 -9.19 -8.73
C PRO A 104 -12.76 -8.96 -9.96
N MET A 105 -12.19 -7.78 -10.15
CA MET A 105 -11.41 -7.40 -11.34
C MET A 105 -10.39 -6.32 -10.96
N THR A 106 -9.43 -6.04 -11.83
CA THR A 106 -8.49 -4.92 -11.71
C THR A 106 -9.17 -3.57 -11.99
N VAL A 107 -8.51 -2.45 -11.65
CA VAL A 107 -9.03 -1.13 -12.06
C VAL A 107 -9.07 -1.00 -13.58
N LYS A 108 -8.06 -1.51 -14.29
CA LYS A 108 -8.02 -1.50 -15.77
C LYS A 108 -9.22 -2.21 -16.40
N GLU A 109 -9.65 -3.34 -15.84
CA GLU A 109 -10.85 -4.05 -16.29
C GLU A 109 -12.13 -3.29 -15.90
N LEU A 110 -12.19 -2.72 -14.69
CA LEU A 110 -13.34 -1.96 -14.20
C LEU A 110 -13.65 -0.73 -15.07
N ILE A 111 -12.63 0.00 -15.51
CA ILE A 111 -12.80 1.19 -16.37
C ILE A 111 -13.18 0.84 -17.82
N ALA A 112 -13.06 -0.44 -18.20
CA ALA A 112 -13.40 -0.93 -19.53
C ALA A 112 -14.82 -1.52 -19.62
N LEU A 113 -15.58 -1.54 -18.51
CA LEU A 113 -16.99 -1.91 -18.48
C LEU A 113 -17.88 -0.89 -19.20
#